data_AF-A0A2E2WA12-F1
#
_entry.id   AF-A0A2E2WA12-F1
#
_cell.length_a   1.000
_cell.length_b   1.000
_cell.length_c   1.000
_cell.angle_alpha   90.00
_cell.angle_beta   90.00
_cell.angle_gamma   90.00
#
_symmetry.space_group_name_H-M   'P 1'
#
loop_
_entity.id
_entity.type
_entity.pdbx_description
1 polymer ?
#
loop_
_entity_poly.entity_id
_entity_poly.type
_entity_poly.pdbx_seq_one_letter_code
_entity_poly.pdbx_strand_id
1 'polypeptide(L)'
;MTYFYSLSTSMGQPQQPQITEETIKIWKHLSEKKHWRIVQLPNGYFQTEHRDPQEEDKWYDVTRRETIKAAEAAIDGSVEHYQKKVDFLKGPKVVKTFK
;
A
#
# COMPACT_ATOMS: atom_id res chain seq x y z
N MET A 1 35.84 19.25 -24.29
CA MET A 1 34.50 19.87 -24.37
C MET A 1 33.70 19.40 -23.17
N THR A 2 33.56 20.23 -22.15
CA THR A 2 32.73 19.95 -20.98
C THR A 2 31.34 20.51 -21.23
N TYR A 3 30.36 19.62 -21.41
CA TYR A 3 28.96 20.00 -21.56
C TYR A 3 28.38 20.26 -20.17
N PHE A 4 28.04 21.51 -19.87
CA PHE A 4 27.24 21.85 -18.71
C PHE A 4 25.77 21.66 -19.07
N TYR A 5 25.16 20.58 -18.56
CA TYR A 5 23.71 20.41 -18.61
C TYR A 5 23.09 21.26 -17.49
N SER A 6 22.41 22.35 -17.82
CA SER A 6 21.55 23.06 -16.89
C SER A 6 20.17 22.39 -16.87
N LEU A 7 19.85 21.71 -15.77
CA LEU A 7 18.49 21.23 -15.51
C LEU A 7 17.61 22.42 -15.13
N SER A 8 16.85 22.93 -16.09
CA SER A 8 15.70 23.81 -15.85
C SER A 8 14.66 23.01 -15.06
N THR A 9 14.69 23.10 -13.74
CA THR A 9 13.60 22.57 -12.90
C THR A 9 12.57 23.68 -12.82
N SER A 10 11.49 23.60 -13.60
CA SER A 10 10.37 24.54 -13.46
C SER A 10 9.78 24.36 -12.06
N MET A 11 10.06 25.32 -11.19
CA MET A 11 9.45 25.49 -9.88
C MET A 11 7.97 25.88 -10.03
N GLY A 12 7.17 24.99 -10.60
CA GLY A 12 5.73 24.97 -10.37
C GLY A 12 5.50 24.27 -9.04
N GLN A 13 4.69 24.86 -8.17
CA GLN A 13 4.28 24.25 -6.89
C GLN A 13 4.01 22.75 -7.08
N PRO A 14 4.43 21.86 -6.16
CA PRO A 14 4.04 20.46 -6.23
C PRO A 14 2.53 20.41 -6.16
N GLN A 15 1.87 20.28 -7.32
CA GLN A 15 0.46 19.91 -7.37
C GLN A 15 0.43 18.55 -6.72
N GLN A 16 0.00 18.50 -5.45
CA GLN A 16 -0.27 17.24 -4.81
C GLN A 16 -1.29 16.53 -5.71
N PRO A 17 -0.97 15.36 -6.28
CA PRO A 17 -1.91 14.66 -7.12
C PRO A 17 -3.19 14.46 -6.32
N GLN A 18 -4.32 14.97 -6.83
CA GLN A 18 -5.61 14.80 -6.17
C GLN A 18 -5.90 13.30 -6.14
N ILE A 19 -5.96 12.73 -4.94
CA ILE A 19 -6.18 11.31 -4.74
C ILE A 19 -7.62 11.01 -5.20
N THR A 20 -7.76 10.15 -6.21
CA THR A 20 -9.08 9.78 -6.75
C THR A 20 -9.85 8.92 -5.75
N GLU A 21 -11.18 8.99 -5.77
CA GLU A 21 -12.03 8.18 -4.90
C GLU A 21 -11.80 6.67 -5.09
N GLU A 22 -11.49 6.24 -6.31
CA GLU A 22 -11.13 4.86 -6.62
C GLU A 22 -9.88 4.40 -5.88
N THR A 23 -8.86 5.28 -5.82
CA THR A 23 -7.63 5.01 -5.08
C THR A 23 -7.91 4.86 -3.58
N ILE A 24 -8.81 5.69 -3.03
CA ILE A 24 -9.24 5.59 -1.63
C ILE A 24 -9.96 4.27 -1.37
N LYS A 25 -10.83 3.84 -2.29
CA LYS A 25 -11.53 2.54 -2.19
C LYS A 25 -10.53 1.39 -2.17
N ILE A 26 -9.51 1.43 -3.04
CA ILE A 26 -8.44 0.42 -3.07
C ILE A 26 -7.67 0.40 -1.75
N TRP A 27 -7.27 1.57 -1.21
CA TRP A 27 -6.55 1.61 0.06
C TRP A 27 -7.37 1.10 1.23
N LYS A 28 -8.67 1.41 1.27
CA LYS A 28 -9.59 0.85 2.27
C LYS A 28 -9.67 -0.67 2.15
N HIS A 29 -9.81 -1.20 0.94
CA HIS A 29 -9.82 -2.65 0.70
C HIS A 29 -8.52 -3.32 1.19
N LEU A 30 -7.36 -2.76 0.83
CA LEU A 30 -6.07 -3.34 1.21
C LEU A 30 -5.74 -3.18 2.71
N SER A 31 -6.39 -2.23 3.40
CA SER A 31 -6.25 -2.05 4.85
C SER A 31 -6.93 -3.13 5.70
N GLU A 32 -7.76 -3.99 5.10
CA GLU A 32 -8.43 -5.06 5.84
C GLU A 32 -7.78 -6.42 5.59
N LYS A 33 -7.21 -7.03 6.65
CA LYS A 33 -6.52 -8.33 6.56
C LYS A 33 -7.37 -9.46 5.97
N LYS A 34 -8.72 -9.37 6.07
CA LYS A 34 -9.66 -10.34 5.49
C LYS A 34 -9.58 -10.48 3.96
N HIS A 35 -9.05 -9.46 3.28
CA HIS A 35 -8.87 -9.45 1.83
C HIS A 35 -7.52 -10.03 1.39
N TRP A 36 -6.75 -10.56 2.33
CA TRP A 36 -5.46 -11.15 2.08
C TRP A 36 -5.49 -12.66 2.32
N ARG A 37 -4.68 -13.39 1.57
CA ARG A 37 -4.45 -14.82 1.78
C ARG A 37 -2.99 -15.18 1.54
N ILE A 38 -2.61 -16.34 2.06
CA ILE A 38 -1.30 -16.95 1.82
C ILE A 38 -1.52 -18.23 1.03
N VAL A 39 -0.88 -18.34 -0.12
CA VAL A 39 -0.91 -19.52 -0.98
C VAL A 39 0.45 -20.19 -0.94
N GLN A 40 0.47 -21.49 -0.69
CA GLN A 40 1.69 -22.29 -0.80
C GLN A 40 1.91 -22.69 -2.26
N LEU A 41 3.05 -22.32 -2.81
CA LEU A 41 3.44 -22.65 -4.18
C LEU A 41 4.08 -24.06 -4.23
N PRO A 42 4.05 -24.74 -5.39
CA PRO A 42 4.65 -26.07 -5.56
C PRO A 42 6.16 -26.13 -5.27
N ASN A 43 6.85 -24.99 -5.34
CA ASN A 43 8.27 -24.85 -5.04
C ASN A 43 8.57 -24.66 -3.54
N GLY A 44 7.55 -24.73 -2.67
CA GLY A 44 7.69 -24.60 -1.22
C GLY A 44 7.67 -23.16 -0.68
N TYR A 45 7.60 -22.14 -1.53
CA TYR A 45 7.46 -20.75 -1.11
C TYR A 45 5.99 -20.40 -0.79
N PHE A 46 5.80 -19.42 0.07
CA PHE A 46 4.51 -18.85 0.43
C PHE A 46 4.32 -17.51 -0.29
N GLN A 47 3.30 -17.45 -1.14
CA GLN A 47 2.88 -16.25 -1.86
C GLN A 47 1.79 -15.54 -1.06
N THR A 48 1.96 -14.25 -0.83
CA THR A 48 0.94 -13.36 -0.27
C THR A 48 0.13 -12.78 -1.43
N GLU A 49 -1.19 -12.84 -1.32
CA GLU A 49 -2.10 -12.36 -2.35
C GLU A 49 -3.20 -11.49 -1.73
N HIS A 50 -3.64 -10.48 -2.46
CA HIS A 50 -4.83 -9.69 -2.11
C HIS A 50 -5.95 -9.91 -3.13
N ARG A 51 -7.19 -9.81 -2.67
CA ARG A 51 -8.38 -9.90 -3.52
C ARG A 51 -8.53 -8.64 -4.38
N ASP A 52 -9.13 -8.77 -5.55
CA ASP A 52 -9.59 -7.63 -6.34
C ASP A 52 -10.84 -7.00 -5.66
N PRO A 53 -10.93 -5.66 -5.58
CA PRO A 53 -12.08 -5.00 -4.98
C PRO A 53 -13.38 -5.10 -5.80
N GLN A 54 -13.28 -5.40 -7.10
CA GLN A 54 -14.40 -5.52 -8.03
C GLN A 54 -14.69 -6.98 -8.39
N GLU A 55 -13.65 -7.80 -8.57
CA GLU A 55 -13.74 -9.20 -9.01
C GLU A 55 -13.42 -10.16 -7.86
N GLU A 56 -14.47 -10.70 -7.23
CA GLU A 56 -14.39 -11.57 -6.05
C GLU A 56 -13.50 -12.83 -6.22
N ASP A 57 -13.38 -13.35 -7.43
CA ASP A 57 -12.60 -14.55 -7.73
C ASP A 57 -11.14 -14.27 -8.10
N LYS A 58 -10.79 -12.99 -8.26
CA LYS A 58 -9.47 -12.57 -8.71
C LYS A 58 -8.56 -12.20 -7.53
N TRP A 59 -7.35 -12.73 -7.59
CA TRP A 59 -6.33 -12.53 -6.57
C TRP A 59 -5.03 -12.11 -7.25
N TYR A 60 -4.36 -11.11 -6.68
CA TYR A 60 -3.09 -10.58 -7.18
C TYR A 60 -1.97 -10.94 -6.22
N ASP A 61 -0.85 -11.37 -6.77
CA ASP A 61 0.36 -11.68 -6.02
C ASP A 61 1.13 -10.42 -5.63
N VAL A 62 1.66 -10.41 -4.41
CA VAL A 62 2.35 -9.24 -3.85
C VAL A 62 3.79 -9.57 -3.50
N THR A 63 3.99 -10.54 -2.60
CA THR A 63 5.34 -10.98 -2.20
C THR A 63 5.42 -12.48 -2.03
N ARG A 64 6.62 -13.05 -2.19
CA ARG A 64 6.94 -14.46 -1.93
C ARG A 64 7.93 -14.57 -0.78
N ARG A 65 7.68 -15.49 0.15
CA ARG A 65 8.47 -15.70 1.38
C ARG A 65 8.71 -17.19 1.62
N GLU A 66 9.78 -17.52 2.33
CA GLU A 66 10.15 -18.91 2.63
C GLU A 66 9.34 -19.51 3.79
N THR A 67 8.78 -18.67 4.67
CA THR A 67 8.03 -19.13 5.85
C THR A 67 6.67 -18.45 5.94
N ILE A 68 5.68 -19.16 6.49
CA ILE A 68 4.33 -18.64 6.75
C ILE A 68 4.40 -17.40 7.64
N LYS A 69 5.24 -17.43 8.69
CA LYS A 69 5.41 -16.30 9.61
C LYS A 69 5.93 -15.05 8.90
N ALA A 70 6.87 -15.20 7.96
CA ALA A 70 7.36 -14.07 7.17
C ALA A 70 6.31 -13.55 6.18
N ALA A 71 5.48 -14.43 5.61
CA ALA A 71 4.34 -14.04 4.77
C ALA A 71 3.29 -13.28 5.58
N GLU A 72 2.94 -13.75 6.78
CA GLU A 72 2.01 -13.06 7.68
C GLU A 72 2.52 -11.68 8.10
N ALA A 73 3.79 -11.57 8.49
CA ALA A 73 4.40 -10.29 8.84
C ALA A 73 4.40 -9.30 7.65
N ALA A 74 4.56 -9.80 6.41
CA ALA A 74 4.47 -8.97 5.22
C ALA A 74 3.03 -8.46 4.95
N ILE A 75 2.02 -9.29 5.21
CA ILE A 75 0.61 -8.89 5.15
C ILE A 75 0.32 -7.84 6.22
N ASP A 76 0.74 -8.07 7.47
CA ASP A 76 0.50 -7.13 8.57
C ASP A 76 1.14 -5.75 8.29
N GLY A 77 2.37 -5.74 7.77
CA GLY A 77 3.03 -4.50 7.36
C GLY A 77 2.33 -3.79 6.19
N SER A 78 1.75 -4.55 5.25
CA SER A 78 0.98 -3.98 4.13
C SER A 78 -0.33 -3.37 4.62
N VAL A 79 -1.05 -4.08 5.48
CA VAL A 79 -2.28 -3.60 6.13
C VAL A 79 -2.02 -2.32 6.91
N GLU A 80 -0.96 -2.29 7.74
CA GLU A 80 -0.59 -1.10 8.50
C GLU A 80 -0.25 0.09 7.58
N HIS A 81 0.47 -0.17 6.47
CA HIS A 81 0.80 0.87 5.49
C HIS A 81 -0.45 1.50 4.87
N TYR A 82 -1.42 0.70 4.44
CA TYR A 82 -2.66 1.21 3.86
C TYR A 82 -3.57 1.86 4.91
N GLN A 83 -3.61 1.33 6.13
CA GLN A 83 -4.33 1.95 7.24
C GLN A 83 -3.81 3.37 7.53
N LYS A 84 -2.48 3.55 7.57
CA LYS A 84 -1.85 4.88 7.71
C LYS A 84 -2.24 5.83 6.59
N LYS A 85 -2.31 5.36 5.34
CA LYS A 85 -2.78 6.17 4.20
C LYS A 85 -4.24 6.59 4.36
N VAL A 86 -5.11 5.66 4.77
CA VAL A 86 -6.53 5.96 5.03
C VAL A 86 -6.70 6.94 6.19
N ASP A 87 -5.89 6.82 7.24
CA ASP A 87 -5.94 7.73 8.39
C ASP A 87 -5.36 9.11 8.06
N PHE A 88 -4.34 9.19 7.21
CA PHE A 88 -3.81 10.46 6.71
C PHE A 88 -4.88 11.28 5.98
N LEU A 89 -5.78 10.62 5.24
CA LEU A 89 -6.90 11.27 4.55
C LEU A 89 -7.94 11.88 5.51
N LYS A 90 -8.04 11.40 6.76
CA LYS A 90 -8.99 11.94 7.75
C LYS A 90 -8.52 13.26 8.38
N GLY A 91 -7.27 13.65 8.13
CA GLY A 91 -6.66 14.86 8.69
C GLY A 91 -6.14 14.66 10.12
N PRO A 92 -5.65 15.75 10.75
CA PRO A 92 -5.04 15.68 12.07
C PRO A 92 -6.07 15.29 13.15
N LYS A 93 -5.70 14.32 13.99
CA LYS A 93 -6.51 13.88 15.13
C LYS A 93 -5.96 14.47 16.42
N VAL A 94 -6.81 15.13 17.21
CA VAL A 94 -6.43 15.55 18.58
C VAL A 94 -6.34 14.31 19.46
N VAL A 95 -5.14 14.00 19.96
CA VAL A 95 -4.88 12.81 20.79
C VAL A 95 -4.89 13.13 22.29
N LYS A 96 -4.48 14.36 22.65
CA LYS A 96 -4.39 14.78 24.05
C LYS A 96 -4.48 16.30 24.15
N THR A 97 -5.20 16.79 25.14
CA THR A 97 -5.18 18.19 25.57
C THR A 97 -4.65 18.27 27.00
N PHE A 98 -3.93 19.34 27.31
CA PHE A 98 -3.46 19.64 28.67
C PHE A 98 -4.22 20.87 29.17
N LYS A 99 -4.52 20.92 30.47
CA LYS A 99 -5.12 22.08 31.15
C LYS A 99 -4.05 22.89 31.85
#